data_AF-X1G2M7-F1
#
_entry.id   AF-X1G2M7-F1
#
_cell.length_a   1.000
_cell.length_b   1.000
_cell.length_c   1.000
_cell.angle_alpha   90.00
_cell.angle_beta   90.00
_cell.angle_gamma   90.00
#
_symmetry.space_group_name_H-M   'P 1'
#
loop_
_entity.id
_entity.type
_entity.pdbx_description
1 polymer ?
#
loop_
_entity_poly.entity_id
_entity_poly.type
_entity_poly.pdbx_seq_one_letter_code
_entity_poly.pdbx_strand_id
1 'polypeptide(L)' 'MALRRDHFCGVLTKKAVGREVTLAGWIKKRRDHGGIIFIDLGDKTGQN' A
#
# COMPACT_ATOMS: atom_id res chain seq x y z
N MET A 1 -15.51 6.07 11.92
CA MET A 1 -15.46 4.87 11.08
C MET A 1 -13.99 4.58 10.80
N ALA A 2 -13.42 3.53 11.40
CA ALA A 2 -12.00 3.22 11.20
C ALA A 2 -11.81 2.62 9.81
N LEU A 3 -10.77 3.03 9.08
CA LEU A 3 -10.35 2.36 7.85
C LEU A 3 -10.00 0.90 8.18
N ARG A 4 -10.73 -0.04 7.58
CA ARG A 4 -10.41 -1.48 7.68
C ARG A 4 -9.07 -1.72 6.97
N ARG A 5 -8.08 -2.21 7.71
CA ARG A 5 -6.78 -2.65 7.17
C ARG A 5 -6.45 -4.03 7.73
N ASP A 6 -5.81 -4.87 6.93
CA ASP A 6 -5.28 -6.16 7.38
C ASP A 6 -3.85 -6.00 7.92
N HIS A 7 -3.04 -5.18 7.25
CA HIS A 7 -1.63 -4.93 7.60
C HIS A 7 -1.26 -3.45 7.45
N PHE A 8 -0.15 -3.05 8.08
CA PHE A 8 0.56 -1.84 7.68
C PHE A 8 1.29 -2.08 6.35
N CYS A 9 1.35 -1.09 5.46
CA CYS A 9 1.95 -1.27 4.14
C CYS A 9 3.46 -1.55 4.24
N GLY A 10 4.14 -1.06 5.27
CA GLY A 10 5.58 -1.27 5.49
C GLY A 10 5.97 -2.67 5.95
N VAL A 11 5.03 -3.54 6.32
CA VAL A 11 5.34 -4.90 6.85
C VAL A 11 5.07 -6.03 5.86
N LEU A 12 4.59 -5.71 4.65
CA LEU A 12 4.39 -6.73 3.63
C LEU A 12 5.73 -7.29 3.15
N THR A 13 5.80 -8.62 3.07
CA THR A 13 6.98 -9.37 2.61
C THR A 13 6.58 -10.36 1.53
N LYS A 14 7.56 -11.02 0.91
CA LYS A 14 7.33 -12.09 -0.08
C LYS A 14 6.42 -13.22 0.41
N LYS A 15 6.25 -13.40 1.73
CA LYS A 15 5.34 -14.39 2.31
C LYS A 15 3.85 -14.12 2.02
N ALA A 16 3.50 -12.89 1.63
CA ALA A 16 2.13 -12.51 1.30
C ALA A 16 1.77 -12.70 -0.19
N VAL A 17 2.70 -13.18 -1.03
CA VAL A 17 2.44 -13.41 -2.45
C VAL A 17 1.26 -14.38 -2.63
N GLY A 18 0.34 -14.02 -3.53
CA GLY A 18 -0.87 -14.80 -3.82
C GLY A 18 -2.02 -14.63 -2.83
N ARG A 19 -1.87 -13.79 -1.79
CA ARG A 19 -2.95 -13.49 -0.84
C ARG A 19 -3.65 -12.20 -1.20
N GLU A 20 -4.97 -12.17 -1.04
CA GLU A 20 -5.74 -10.93 -1.06
C GLU A 20 -5.59 -10.22 0.29
N VAL A 21 -5.30 -8.92 0.25
CA VAL A 21 -5.11 -8.08 1.44
C VAL A 21 -5.71 -6.68 1.23
N THR A 22 -6.23 -6.10 2.30
CA THR A 22 -6.72 -4.72 2.36
C THR A 22 -5.71 -3.82 3.04
N LEU A 23 -5.25 -2.78 2.34
CA LEU A 23 -4.36 -1.76 2.87
C LEU A 23 -5.05 -0.40 2.92
N ALA A 24 -4.67 0.44 3.88
CA ALA A 24 -5.19 1.79 4.03
C ALA A 24 -4.09 2.74 4.48
N GLY A 25 -4.04 3.93 3.86
CA GLY A 25 -3.00 4.93 4.09
C GLY A 25 -3.19 6.17 3.20
N TRP A 26 -2.11 6.91 3.01
CA TRP A 26 -2.05 8.11 2.17
C TRP A 26 -1.20 7.87 0.93
N ILE A 27 -1.58 8.50 -0.18
CA ILE A 27 -0.78 8.46 -1.43
C ILE A 27 0.46 9.34 -1.22
N LYS A 28 1.64 8.72 -1.20
CA LYS A 28 2.91 9.45 -1.16
C LYS A 28 3.30 9.95 -2.55
N LYS A 29 3.12 9.10 -3.56
CA LYS A 29 3.45 9.42 -4.95
C LYS A 29 2.51 8.67 -5.88
N ARG A 30 2.09 9.35 -6.94
CA ARG A 30 1.38 8.77 -8.07
C ARG A 30 2.26 8.89 -9.30
N ARG A 31 2.39 7.81 -10.07
CA ARG A 31 3.08 7.81 -11.35
C ARG A 31 2.17 7.19 -12.39
N ASP A 32 2.07 7.85 -13.53
CA ASP A 32 1.23 7.45 -14.65
C ASP A 32 2.13 7.20 -15.86
N HIS A 33 2.05 6.00 -16.40
CA HIS A 33 2.84 5.56 -17.55
C HIS A 33 1.94 5.21 -18.75
N GLY A 34 0.76 5.83 -18.85
CA GLY A 34 -0.09 5.73 -20.05
C GLY A 34 -0.69 4.34 -20.27
N GLY A 35 -1.21 3.73 -19.19
CA GLY A 35 -1.81 2.38 -19.22
C GLY A 35 -1.61 1.60 -17.92
N ILE A 36 -0.67 2.06 -17.09
CA ILE A 36 -0.45 1.54 -15.74
C ILE A 36 -0.26 2.72 -14.78
N ILE A 37 -0.89 2.61 -13.62
CA ILE A 37 -0.76 3.59 -12.54
C ILE A 37 -0.03 2.92 -11.39
N PHE A 38 1.07 3.54 -10.97
CA PHE A 38 1.78 3.17 -9.76
C PHE A 38 1.42 4.13 -8.65
N ILE A 39 1.00 3.57 -7.51
CA ILE A 39 0.71 4.32 -6.28
C ILE A 39 1.68 3.86 -5.20
N ASP A 40 2.48 4.78 -4.71
CA ASP A 40 3.30 4.56 -3.51
C ASP A 40 2.40 4.86 -2.31
N LEU A 41 1.82 3.81 -1.72
CA LEU A 41 0.95 3.91 -0.55
C LEU A 41 1.80 3.94 0.72
N GLY A 42 1.71 5.03 1.48
CA GLY A 42 2.34 5.19 2.78
C GLY A 42 1.33 5.12 3.93
N ASP A 43 1.79 4.70 5.09
CA ASP A 43 1.05 4.87 6.34
C ASP A 43 1.98 5.37 7.46
N LYS A 44 1.51 5.34 8.71
CA LYS A 44 2.25 5.84 9.88
C LYS A 44 3.60 5.16 10.11
N THR A 45 3.85 3.99 9.51
CA THR A 45 5.13 3.30 9.66
C THR A 45 6.23 3.87 8.76
N GLY A 46 5.93 4.88 7.92
CA GLY A 46 6.93 5.69 7.23
C GLY A 46 7.92 4.89 6.39
N GLN A 47 7.60 4.62 5.12
CA GLN A 47 8.63 4.17 4.18
C GLN A 47 9.54 5.36 3.84
N ASN A 48 10.68 5.49 4.53
CA ASN A 48 11.79 6.31 4.06
C ASN A 48 12.32 5.75 2.73
#